data_AF-A0A2N1R5S9-F1
#
_entry.id   AF-A0A2N1R5S9-F1
#
_cell.length_a   1.000
_cell.length_b   1.000
_cell.length_c   1.000
_cell.angle_alpha   90.00
_cell.angle_beta   90.00
_cell.angle_gamma   90.00
#
_symmetry.space_group_name_H-M   'P 1'
#
loop_
_entity.id
_entity.type
_entity.pdbx_description
1 polymer ?
#
loop_
_entity_poly.entity_id
_entity_poly.type
_entity_poly.pdbx_seq_one_letter_code
_entity_poly.pdbx_strand_id
1 'polypeptide(L)'
;MNLYRIQNINCPLDHDEHYLRGRAAREIGVGPVNLAEFRVERRSIDARDKRDIRIVYTIIAGLESPSRSLGAKAKAMGPEMQYRFPSPVGRRGTGDDERPVIVGAGPAGLFCALMLSEAGYRPLVLERGDDVKARAKEVSAFWNGGELDPESNIQFGEGGAGTWSDGKLNTSVNDEAGRNRRVLEEFVAAGAPREILYSNKPHIGTDYLVKVVMGLRGKIESLGGEIRFRSRVRSFELGAGKVAGVELDSGERIRSPAVVLAIGHSARDTFAELARSGVAMERKPFAIGLRVEHPQEMISRAQYGEKWNHPSLGAAEYKLTHKTADGRAAYSFCMCPGGWIVDASSERGMSACNGMSDFARSSPSANSAIVVAVRPDDFGGDDSSVEGIMAGVEYQRRWEKLAWDAAREAAGLPTGSGGSALPVQRMADFAAGLPSGAPVTAPSIRGAWAPVDLNACLPGFVSAGIKEAMPAFDRKIHGFGGPDAVFAGVETRTSSPVRILRNDRLESPAGALFPCGEGAGYAGGIMSAAMDGIRVAEAVALSCSQAVR
;
A
#
# COMPACT_ATOMS: atom_id res chain seq x y z
N MET A 1 23.32 1.24 -30.95
CA MET A 1 24.04 1.13 -29.67
C MET A 1 23.89 -0.30 -29.15
N ASN A 2 24.99 -0.91 -28.70
CA ASN A 2 25.01 -2.29 -28.21
C ASN A 2 24.90 -2.27 -26.68
N LEU A 3 23.82 -2.82 -26.13
CA LEU A 3 23.55 -2.80 -24.69
C LEU A 3 23.96 -4.11 -24.02
N TYR A 4 24.54 -3.98 -22.84
CA TYR A 4 24.99 -5.08 -22.01
C TYR A 4 24.44 -4.93 -20.60
N ARG A 5 23.89 -6.02 -20.05
CA ARG A 5 23.50 -6.10 -18.64
C ARG A 5 24.63 -6.76 -17.86
N ILE A 6 25.19 -6.03 -16.89
CA ILE A 6 26.24 -6.50 -15.99
C ILE A 6 25.67 -6.68 -14.59
N GLN A 7 25.63 -7.91 -14.10
CA GLN A 7 24.98 -8.27 -12.83
C GLN A 7 26.00 -8.48 -11.70
N ASN A 8 25.55 -8.39 -10.45
CA ASN A 8 26.34 -8.74 -9.25
C ASN A 8 27.68 -7.97 -9.15
N ILE A 9 27.67 -6.67 -9.45
CA ILE A 9 28.83 -5.81 -9.20
C ILE A 9 28.82 -5.43 -7.72
N ASN A 10 29.71 -6.06 -6.95
CA ASN A 10 29.85 -5.81 -5.51
C ASN A 10 30.83 -4.66 -5.27
N CYS A 11 30.36 -3.64 -4.56
CA CYS A 11 31.13 -2.46 -4.20
C CYS A 11 31.19 -2.28 -2.67
N PRO A 12 32.33 -1.79 -2.13
CA PRO A 12 32.41 -1.28 -0.76
C PRO A 12 31.37 -0.16 -0.49
N LEU A 13 31.07 0.15 0.77
CA LEU A 13 30.09 1.20 1.09
C LEU A 13 30.50 2.60 0.63
N ASP A 14 31.81 2.89 0.67
CA ASP A 14 32.42 4.19 0.34
C ASP A 14 32.87 4.32 -1.12
N HIS A 15 32.42 3.42 -2.01
CA HIS A 15 32.76 3.51 -3.43
C HIS A 15 32.14 4.74 -4.09
N ASP A 16 32.82 5.28 -5.10
CA ASP A 16 32.31 6.35 -5.95
C ASP A 16 31.80 5.81 -7.31
N GLU A 17 31.23 6.70 -8.12
CA GLU A 17 30.74 6.33 -9.46
C GLU A 17 31.88 5.86 -10.39
N HIS A 18 33.08 6.43 -10.24
CA HIS A 18 34.24 6.04 -11.05
C HIS A 18 34.61 4.57 -10.82
N TYR A 19 34.64 4.15 -9.56
CA TYR A 19 34.84 2.75 -9.17
C TYR A 19 33.78 1.84 -9.79
N LEU A 20 32.50 2.20 -9.69
CA LEU A 20 31.41 1.41 -10.23
C LEU A 20 31.49 1.29 -11.76
N ARG A 21 31.75 2.40 -12.47
CA ARG A 21 31.95 2.43 -13.92
C ARG A 21 33.14 1.58 -14.33
N GLY A 22 34.28 1.68 -13.65
CA GLY A 22 35.46 0.87 -13.92
C GLY A 22 35.18 -0.63 -13.77
N ARG A 23 34.44 -1.01 -12.72
CA ARG A 23 34.03 -2.41 -12.50
C ARG A 23 33.09 -2.91 -13.60
N ALA A 24 32.12 -2.10 -14.04
CA ALA A 24 31.21 -2.46 -15.13
C ALA A 24 31.94 -2.58 -16.48
N ALA A 25 32.80 -1.61 -16.81
CA ALA A 25 33.56 -1.56 -18.06
C ALA A 25 34.48 -2.78 -18.22
N ARG A 26 35.12 -3.22 -17.13
CA ARG A 26 35.96 -4.43 -17.12
C ARG A 26 35.19 -5.68 -17.51
N GLU A 27 33.94 -5.82 -17.08
CA GLU A 27 33.10 -6.97 -17.43
C GLU A 27 32.67 -6.99 -18.90
N ILE A 28 32.84 -5.88 -19.63
CA ILE A 28 32.58 -5.82 -21.07
C ILE A 28 33.84 -5.52 -21.89
N GLY A 29 35.02 -5.69 -21.29
CA GLY A 29 36.31 -5.64 -21.99
C GLY A 29 36.75 -4.26 -22.49
N VAL A 30 36.25 -3.17 -21.91
CA VAL A 30 36.65 -1.80 -22.29
C VAL A 30 37.09 -0.96 -21.09
N GLY A 31 37.71 0.19 -21.36
CA GLY A 31 37.93 1.22 -20.35
C GLY A 31 36.64 2.00 -20.03
N PRO A 32 36.51 2.59 -18.82
CA PRO A 32 35.29 3.27 -18.37
C PRO A 32 34.89 4.48 -19.23
N VAL A 33 35.84 5.12 -19.92
CA VAL A 33 35.60 6.24 -20.84
C VAL A 33 34.88 5.83 -22.14
N ASN A 34 34.86 4.54 -22.46
CA ASN A 34 34.25 4.01 -23.68
C ASN A 34 32.79 3.58 -23.48
N LEU A 35 32.22 3.82 -22.29
CA LEU A 35 30.80 3.57 -22.02
C LEU A 35 29.95 4.72 -22.56
N ALA A 36 29.30 4.50 -23.70
CA ALA A 36 28.38 5.47 -24.32
C ALA A 36 27.07 5.61 -23.52
N GLU A 37 26.61 4.53 -22.88
CA GLU A 37 25.50 4.53 -21.94
C GLU A 37 25.96 3.88 -20.63
N PHE A 38 25.48 4.41 -19.51
CA PHE A 38 25.68 3.84 -18.19
C PHE A 38 24.47 4.17 -17.32
N ARG A 39 23.65 3.17 -17.00
CA ARG A 39 22.51 3.32 -16.09
C ARG A 39 22.46 2.19 -15.06
N VAL A 40 22.07 2.54 -13.84
CA VAL A 40 21.78 1.57 -12.79
C VAL A 40 20.41 0.97 -13.07
N GLU A 41 20.36 -0.35 -13.26
CA GLU A 41 19.11 -1.10 -13.36
C GLU A 41 18.64 -1.57 -11.98
N ARG A 42 19.58 -1.97 -11.12
CA ARG A 42 19.28 -2.41 -9.76
C ARG A 42 20.39 -2.02 -8.79
N ARG A 43 20.01 -1.61 -7.58
CA ARG A 43 20.88 -1.37 -6.43
C ARG A 43 20.30 -2.08 -5.21
N SER A 44 21.08 -2.93 -4.56
CA SER A 44 20.72 -3.62 -3.32
C SER A 44 21.85 -3.57 -2.30
N ILE A 45 21.52 -3.81 -1.03
CA ILE A 45 22.48 -3.96 0.06
C ILE A 45 22.59 -5.46 0.39
N ASP A 46 23.81 -5.98 0.39
CA ASP A 46 24.12 -7.29 0.97
C ASP A 46 24.72 -7.09 2.36
N ALA A 47 23.92 -7.34 3.39
CA ALA A 47 24.28 -7.20 4.79
C ALA A 47 24.35 -8.56 5.53
N ARG A 48 24.54 -9.67 4.80
CA ARG A 48 24.62 -11.02 5.40
C ARG A 48 25.84 -11.17 6.31
N ASP A 49 26.99 -10.64 5.91
CA ASP A 49 28.14 -10.42 6.79
C ASP A 49 28.20 -8.94 7.19
N LYS A 50 27.85 -8.64 8.45
CA LYS A 50 27.82 -7.28 8.99
C LYS A 50 29.21 -6.62 9.01
N ARG A 51 30.29 -7.41 8.96
CA ARG A 51 31.67 -6.89 8.88
C ARG A 51 32.02 -6.44 7.46
N ASP A 52 31.41 -7.07 6.44
CA ASP A 52 31.66 -6.79 5.03
C ASP A 52 30.39 -6.49 4.23
N ILE A 53 29.63 -5.48 4.66
CA ILE A 53 28.43 -5.04 3.94
C ILE A 53 28.84 -4.46 2.58
N ARG A 54 28.18 -4.93 1.52
CA ARG A 54 28.42 -4.49 0.13
C ARG A 54 27.18 -3.87 -0.47
N ILE A 55 27.38 -2.87 -1.34
CA ILE A 55 26.34 -2.45 -2.27
C ILE A 55 26.50 -3.28 -3.55
N VAL A 56 25.40 -3.88 -4.00
CA VAL A 56 25.37 -4.77 -5.15
C VAL A 56 24.57 -4.11 -6.26
N TYR A 57 25.18 -3.97 -7.42
CA TYR A 57 24.58 -3.31 -8.59
C TYR A 57 24.31 -4.30 -9.72
N THR A 58 23.23 -4.03 -10.46
CA THR A 58 23.08 -4.41 -11.86
C THR A 58 23.10 -3.15 -12.71
N ILE A 59 23.95 -3.15 -13.73
CA ILE A 59 24.20 -2.01 -14.61
C ILE A 59 23.78 -2.38 -16.02
N ILE A 60 23.16 -1.44 -16.73
CA ILE A 60 23.06 -1.48 -18.18
C ILE A 60 24.12 -0.53 -18.72
N ALA A 61 25.00 -1.06 -19.56
CA ALA A 61 26.07 -0.30 -20.20
C ALA A 61 25.97 -0.41 -21.72
N GLY A 62 26.17 0.71 -22.42
CA GLY A 62 26.11 0.79 -23.87
C GLY A 62 27.48 1.04 -24.49
N LEU A 63 27.76 0.36 -25.61
CA LEU A 63 28.93 0.61 -26.45
C LEU A 63 28.49 0.98 -27.87
N GLU A 64 29.22 1.89 -28.50
CA GLU A 64 29.01 2.24 -29.91
C GLU A 64 29.30 1.03 -30.82
N SER A 65 30.44 0.38 -30.59
CA SER A 65 30.82 -0.87 -31.25
C SER A 65 30.57 -2.07 -30.33
N PRO A 66 30.29 -3.27 -30.88
CA PRO A 66 30.14 -4.47 -30.07
C PRO A 66 31.39 -4.73 -29.22
N SER A 67 31.18 -5.16 -27.97
CA SER A 67 32.25 -5.66 -27.11
C SER A 67 32.94 -6.87 -27.75
N ARG A 68 34.28 -6.88 -27.65
CA ARG A 68 35.12 -8.00 -28.13
C ARG A 68 35.23 -9.15 -27.13
N SER A 69 34.90 -8.91 -25.86
CA SER A 69 35.01 -9.90 -24.79
C SER A 69 34.06 -9.57 -23.64
N LEU A 70 33.28 -10.56 -23.21
CA LEU A 70 32.40 -10.44 -22.05
C LEU A 70 32.96 -11.26 -20.88
N GLY A 71 33.01 -10.64 -19.71
CA GLY A 71 33.24 -11.30 -18.44
C GLY A 71 32.02 -12.12 -18.01
N ALA A 72 32.20 -12.96 -16.99
CA ALA A 72 31.17 -13.89 -16.52
C ALA A 72 29.88 -13.21 -16.02
N LYS A 73 29.95 -11.91 -15.69
CA LYS A 73 28.82 -11.13 -15.17
C LYS A 73 28.08 -10.34 -16.23
N ALA A 74 28.61 -10.24 -17.45
CA ALA A 74 28.04 -9.44 -18.52
C ALA A 74 27.32 -10.31 -19.55
N LYS A 75 26.17 -9.83 -20.03
CA LYS A 75 25.41 -10.44 -21.14
C LYS A 75 24.93 -9.35 -22.08
N ALA A 76 25.00 -9.61 -23.39
CA ALA A 76 24.36 -8.75 -24.38
C ALA A 76 22.83 -8.76 -24.15
N MET A 77 22.19 -7.60 -24.29
CA MET A 77 20.76 -7.46 -24.12
C MET A 77 20.04 -7.54 -25.47
N GLY A 78 18.89 -8.22 -25.47
CA GLY A 78 17.90 -8.08 -26.53
C GLY A 78 17.14 -6.75 -26.45
N PRO A 79 16.15 -6.53 -27.32
CA PRO A 79 15.31 -5.33 -27.25
C PRO A 79 14.59 -5.24 -25.90
N GLU A 80 14.59 -4.04 -25.31
CA GLU A 80 13.89 -3.77 -24.06
C GLU A 80 12.38 -3.89 -24.29
N MET A 81 11.73 -4.74 -23.50
CA MET A 81 10.29 -4.90 -23.56
C MET A 81 9.62 -3.64 -23.01
N GLN A 82 8.90 -2.94 -23.87
CA GLN A 82 8.13 -1.77 -23.49
C GLN A 82 6.67 -2.14 -23.31
N TYR A 83 6.07 -1.65 -22.22
CA TYR A 83 4.63 -1.76 -22.00
C TYR A 83 3.88 -1.17 -23.20
N ARG A 84 2.83 -1.88 -23.64
CA ARG A 84 1.93 -1.41 -24.70
C ARG A 84 0.50 -1.61 -24.27
N PHE A 85 -0.25 -0.51 -24.22
CA PHE A 85 -1.69 -0.57 -24.03
C PHE A 85 -2.34 -1.26 -25.25
N PRO A 86 -3.33 -2.15 -25.07
CA PRO A 86 -4.04 -2.78 -26.18
C PRO A 86 -4.59 -1.72 -27.14
N SER A 87 -4.37 -1.92 -28.44
CA SER A 87 -4.86 -0.96 -29.44
C SER A 87 -6.39 -0.86 -29.36
N PRO A 88 -6.96 0.34 -29.18
CA PRO A 88 -8.41 0.50 -29.11
C PRO A 88 -9.01 0.13 -30.47
N VAL A 89 -9.73 -1.00 -30.51
CA VAL A 89 -10.42 -1.43 -31.73
C VAL A 89 -11.78 -0.75 -31.72
N GLY A 90 -11.85 0.44 -32.30
CA GLY A 90 -13.12 1.12 -32.56
C GLY A 90 -13.74 1.86 -31.36
N ARG A 91 -14.19 3.09 -31.64
CA ARG A 91 -14.85 4.08 -30.78
C ARG A 91 -14.05 4.63 -29.59
N ARG A 92 -13.60 5.87 -29.77
CA ARG A 92 -13.51 6.85 -28.67
C ARG A 92 -14.93 7.38 -28.47
N GLY A 93 -15.60 6.99 -27.39
CA GLY A 93 -16.90 7.57 -27.06
C GLY A 93 -16.75 9.08 -26.88
N THR A 94 -17.50 9.88 -27.64
CA THR A 94 -17.41 11.36 -27.57
C THR A 94 -18.52 11.95 -26.71
N GLY A 95 -19.57 11.19 -26.40
CA GLY A 95 -20.67 11.61 -25.54
C GLY A 95 -20.39 11.36 -24.05
N ASP A 96 -21.00 12.16 -23.18
CA ASP A 96 -20.82 12.04 -21.73
C ASP A 96 -21.35 10.72 -21.16
N ASP A 97 -22.38 10.12 -21.78
CA ASP A 97 -22.92 8.80 -21.39
C ASP A 97 -22.05 7.61 -21.87
N GLU A 98 -20.97 7.86 -22.62
CA GLU A 98 -20.08 6.83 -23.18
C GLU A 98 -18.73 6.75 -22.42
N ARG A 99 -18.50 7.58 -21.40
CA ARG A 99 -17.24 7.58 -20.64
C ARG A 99 -17.21 6.48 -19.57
N PRO A 100 -16.09 5.78 -19.38
CA PRO A 100 -15.91 4.89 -18.23
C PRO A 100 -15.96 5.68 -16.91
N VAL A 101 -16.59 5.10 -15.90
CA VAL A 101 -16.64 5.64 -14.53
C VAL A 101 -15.72 4.81 -13.65
N ILE A 102 -14.90 5.48 -12.84
CA ILE A 102 -13.98 4.86 -11.89
C ILE A 102 -14.34 5.36 -10.49
N VAL A 103 -14.69 4.46 -9.59
CA VAL A 103 -15.05 4.80 -8.21
C VAL A 103 -13.82 4.61 -7.33
N GLY A 104 -13.27 5.72 -6.82
CA GLY A 104 -12.08 5.80 -5.98
C GLY A 104 -10.83 6.29 -6.71
N ALA A 105 -10.09 7.20 -6.07
CA ALA A 105 -8.85 7.81 -6.56
C ALA A 105 -7.60 7.29 -5.80
N GLY A 106 -7.62 6.02 -5.36
CA GLY A 106 -6.43 5.30 -4.89
C GLY A 106 -5.49 4.87 -6.02
N PRO A 107 -4.39 4.16 -5.74
CA PRO A 107 -3.43 3.74 -6.78
C PRO A 107 -4.06 2.95 -7.92
N ALA A 108 -5.01 2.06 -7.62
CA ALA A 108 -5.75 1.31 -8.64
C ALA A 108 -6.59 2.23 -9.55
N GLY A 109 -7.35 3.16 -8.96
CA GLY A 109 -8.20 4.08 -9.70
C GLY A 109 -7.41 5.09 -10.54
N LEU A 110 -6.35 5.68 -9.96
CA LEU A 110 -5.48 6.64 -10.64
C LEU A 110 -4.77 6.01 -11.84
N PHE A 111 -4.24 4.80 -11.71
CA PHE A 111 -3.59 4.13 -12.85
C PHE A 111 -4.59 3.63 -13.89
N CYS A 112 -5.78 3.19 -13.48
CA CYS A 112 -6.85 2.87 -14.42
C CYS A 112 -7.24 4.12 -15.24
N ALA A 113 -7.46 5.24 -14.56
CA ALA A 113 -7.81 6.52 -15.16
C ALA A 113 -6.70 7.01 -16.11
N LEU A 114 -5.43 6.95 -15.67
CA LEU A 114 -4.30 7.38 -16.47
C LEU A 114 -4.22 6.61 -17.80
N MET A 115 -4.31 5.28 -17.76
CA MET A 115 -4.21 4.47 -18.98
C MET A 115 -5.41 4.72 -19.93
N LEU A 116 -6.63 4.83 -19.38
CA LEU A 116 -7.82 5.14 -20.17
C LEU A 116 -7.76 6.55 -20.76
N SER A 117 -7.24 7.55 -20.03
CA SER A 117 -7.01 8.91 -20.53
C SER A 117 -5.97 8.94 -21.65
N GLU A 118 -4.85 8.23 -21.52
CA GLU A 118 -3.84 8.13 -22.58
C GLU A 118 -4.38 7.48 -23.86
N ALA A 119 -5.31 6.54 -23.72
CA ALA A 119 -6.02 5.92 -24.84
C ALA A 119 -7.19 6.78 -25.39
N GLY A 120 -7.52 7.89 -24.73
CA GLY A 120 -8.53 8.86 -25.17
C GLY A 120 -9.97 8.53 -24.76
N TYR A 121 -10.18 7.68 -23.74
CA TYR A 121 -11.51 7.31 -23.23
C TYR A 121 -12.14 8.36 -22.30
N ARG A 122 -11.40 9.39 -21.89
CA ARG A 122 -11.89 10.50 -21.03
C ARG A 122 -12.64 10.01 -19.77
N PRO A 123 -12.03 9.14 -18.95
CA PRO A 123 -12.71 8.55 -17.79
C PRO A 123 -13.13 9.61 -16.76
N LEU A 124 -14.23 9.35 -16.05
CA LEU A 124 -14.67 10.11 -14.88
C LEU A 124 -14.33 9.35 -13.60
N VAL A 125 -13.47 9.92 -12.77
CA VAL A 125 -13.13 9.40 -11.44
C VAL A 125 -14.00 10.09 -10.40
N LEU A 126 -14.67 9.29 -9.57
CA LEU A 126 -15.52 9.75 -8.47
C LEU A 126 -14.83 9.34 -7.15
N GLU A 127 -14.33 10.33 -6.42
CA GLU A 127 -13.66 10.15 -5.13
C GLU A 127 -14.54 10.70 -4.01
N ARG A 128 -14.77 9.90 -2.97
CA ARG A 128 -15.62 10.28 -1.83
C ARG A 128 -14.97 11.36 -0.96
N GLY A 129 -13.65 11.34 -0.84
CA GLY A 129 -12.89 12.31 -0.05
C GLY A 129 -12.41 13.52 -0.85
N ASP A 130 -11.55 14.29 -0.19
CA ASP A 130 -10.99 15.53 -0.73
C ASP A 130 -9.80 15.32 -1.66
N ASP A 131 -9.47 16.38 -2.41
CA ASP A 131 -8.13 16.55 -2.98
C ASP A 131 -7.07 16.53 -1.87
N VAL A 132 -5.84 16.14 -2.21
CA VAL A 132 -4.81 15.84 -1.21
C VAL A 132 -4.46 17.03 -0.31
N LYS A 133 -4.63 18.28 -0.78
CA LYS A 133 -4.31 19.46 0.04
C LYS A 133 -5.36 19.71 1.10
N ALA A 134 -6.65 19.63 0.73
CA ALA A 134 -7.74 19.72 1.69
C ALA A 134 -7.72 18.51 2.64
N ARG A 135 -7.54 17.30 2.09
CA ARG A 135 -7.39 16.05 2.85
C ARG A 135 -6.28 16.11 3.89
N ALA A 136 -5.13 16.72 3.56
CA ALA A 136 -4.03 16.89 4.51
C ALA A 136 -4.37 17.80 5.70
N LYS A 137 -5.24 18.80 5.50
CA LYS A 137 -5.73 19.65 6.59
C LYS A 137 -6.64 18.85 7.52
N GLU A 138 -7.56 18.05 6.96
CA GLU A 138 -8.47 17.21 7.75
C GLU A 138 -7.71 16.15 8.56
N VAL A 139 -6.77 15.43 7.93
CA VAL A 139 -5.93 14.43 8.63
C VAL A 139 -5.09 15.09 9.73
N SER A 140 -4.49 16.25 9.46
CA SER A 140 -3.72 16.98 10.47
C SER A 140 -4.61 17.48 11.61
N ALA A 141 -5.79 18.01 11.31
CA ALA A 141 -6.74 18.46 12.32
C ALA A 141 -7.16 17.31 13.24
N PHE A 142 -7.49 16.14 12.67
CA PHE A 142 -7.83 14.95 13.43
C PHE A 142 -6.68 14.50 14.35
N TRP A 143 -5.45 14.42 13.84
CA TRP A 143 -4.29 14.07 14.67
C TRP A 143 -3.98 15.08 15.77
N ASN A 144 -4.41 16.34 15.62
CA ASN A 144 -4.25 17.40 16.61
C ASN A 144 -5.49 17.56 17.53
N GLY A 145 -6.35 16.54 17.61
CA GLY A 145 -7.49 16.50 18.53
C GLY A 145 -8.80 17.01 17.96
N GLY A 146 -8.85 17.33 16.66
CA GLY A 146 -10.09 17.60 15.93
C GLY A 146 -10.95 16.35 15.78
N GLU A 147 -12.20 16.52 15.34
CA GLU A 147 -13.07 15.39 15.03
C GLU A 147 -12.69 14.71 13.72
N LEU A 148 -12.93 13.41 13.64
CA LEU A 148 -12.78 12.64 12.41
C LEU A 148 -13.85 13.07 11.37
N ASP A 149 -13.42 13.50 10.19
CA ASP A 149 -14.26 13.50 8.99
C ASP A 149 -14.30 12.07 8.39
N PRO A 150 -15.45 11.38 8.39
CA PRO A 150 -15.56 10.02 7.85
C PRO A 150 -15.33 9.94 6.35
N GLU A 151 -15.40 11.06 5.62
CA GLU A 151 -15.22 11.11 4.18
C GLU A 151 -13.82 11.62 3.78
N SER A 152 -13.09 12.29 4.68
CA SER A 152 -11.74 12.83 4.41
C SER A 152 -10.77 12.50 5.53
N ASN A 153 -10.01 11.41 5.35
CA ASN A 153 -9.14 10.84 6.37
C ASN A 153 -8.01 10.01 5.72
N ILE A 154 -7.22 9.27 6.51
CA ILE A 154 -6.12 8.44 6.00
C ILE A 154 -6.59 7.42 4.96
N GLN A 155 -7.85 6.96 5.03
CA GLN A 155 -8.39 5.96 4.11
C GLN A 155 -8.96 6.58 2.82
N PHE A 156 -9.64 7.72 2.94
CA PHE A 156 -10.46 8.30 1.85
C PHE A 156 -10.01 9.69 1.40
N GLY A 157 -10.04 9.93 0.09
CA GLY A 157 -9.54 11.10 -0.62
C GLY A 157 -8.42 10.78 -1.61
N GLU A 158 -7.87 11.80 -2.26
CA GLU A 158 -6.89 11.68 -3.35
C GLU A 158 -5.67 10.82 -2.96
N GLY A 159 -5.39 9.79 -3.75
CA GLY A 159 -4.34 8.79 -3.51
C GLY A 159 -4.75 7.64 -2.58
N GLY A 160 -5.96 7.67 -2.01
CA GLY A 160 -6.51 6.64 -1.14
C GLY A 160 -5.64 6.36 0.09
N ALA A 161 -5.67 5.13 0.59
CA ALA A 161 -4.87 4.69 1.74
C ALA A 161 -3.34 4.74 1.51
N GLY A 162 -2.88 4.91 0.27
CA GLY A 162 -1.46 4.97 -0.06
C GLY A 162 -0.76 6.27 0.35
N THR A 163 -1.51 7.38 0.49
CA THR A 163 -0.95 8.74 0.60
C THR A 163 -0.15 8.98 1.89
N TRP A 164 -0.69 8.58 3.05
CA TRP A 164 0.01 8.66 4.35
C TRP A 164 0.64 7.33 4.70
N SER A 165 1.65 6.94 3.93
CA SER A 165 2.40 5.71 4.13
C SER A 165 3.88 5.94 3.83
N ASP A 166 4.73 4.99 4.24
CA ASP A 166 6.13 4.98 3.78
C ASP A 166 6.26 4.81 2.25
N GLY A 167 5.18 4.43 1.56
CA GLY A 167 5.17 4.38 0.09
C GLY A 167 6.00 3.23 -0.49
N LYS A 168 6.09 2.10 0.21
CA LYS A 168 6.84 0.92 -0.26
C LYS A 168 6.22 0.34 -1.54
N LEU A 169 7.06 0.04 -2.52
CA LEU A 169 6.60 -0.44 -3.84
C LEU A 169 7.00 -1.90 -4.13
N ASN A 170 7.42 -2.65 -3.10
CA ASN A 170 7.76 -4.06 -3.26
C ASN A 170 6.53 -4.86 -3.74
N THR A 171 6.70 -5.68 -4.77
CA THR A 171 5.66 -6.57 -5.28
C THR A 171 6.24 -7.92 -5.64
N SER A 172 5.47 -8.98 -5.41
CA SER A 172 5.77 -10.34 -5.85
C SER A 172 4.98 -10.75 -7.10
N VAL A 173 4.24 -9.82 -7.70
CA VAL A 173 3.50 -10.07 -8.94
C VAL A 173 4.49 -10.29 -10.07
N ASN A 174 4.43 -11.47 -10.69
CA ASN A 174 5.16 -11.71 -11.94
C ASN A 174 4.49 -10.91 -13.06
N ASP A 175 5.29 -10.17 -13.83
CA ASP A 175 4.77 -9.26 -14.84
C ASP A 175 5.63 -9.28 -16.10
N GLU A 176 5.17 -10.07 -17.05
CA GLU A 176 5.78 -10.21 -18.37
C GLU A 176 5.32 -9.13 -19.35
N ALA A 177 4.44 -8.20 -18.97
CA ALA A 177 3.96 -7.15 -19.86
C ALA A 177 4.61 -5.78 -19.60
N GLY A 178 5.44 -5.66 -18.56
CA GLY A 178 6.14 -4.41 -18.22
C GLY A 178 5.28 -3.35 -17.52
N ARG A 179 4.11 -3.74 -16.98
CA ARG A 179 3.23 -2.86 -16.18
C ARG A 179 3.92 -2.33 -14.93
N ASN A 180 4.76 -3.14 -14.28
CA ASN A 180 5.51 -2.72 -13.10
C ASN A 180 6.43 -1.55 -13.44
N ARG A 181 7.22 -1.72 -14.51
CA ARG A 181 8.11 -0.66 -14.98
C ARG A 181 7.33 0.60 -15.35
N ARG A 182 6.20 0.45 -16.03
CA ARG A 182 5.28 1.54 -16.38
C ARG A 182 4.82 2.33 -15.14
N VAL A 183 4.39 1.65 -14.08
CA VAL A 183 3.96 2.30 -12.84
C VAL A 183 5.09 3.11 -12.20
N LEU A 184 6.30 2.54 -12.11
CA LEU A 184 7.45 3.24 -11.52
C LEU A 184 7.84 4.48 -12.33
N GLU A 185 7.81 4.40 -13.66
CA GLU A 185 8.10 5.52 -14.55
C GLU A 185 7.07 6.64 -14.42
N GLU A 186 5.79 6.30 -14.30
CA GLU A 186 4.72 7.28 -14.09
C GLU A 186 4.81 7.94 -12.70
N PHE A 187 5.18 7.20 -11.65
CA PHE A 187 5.46 7.80 -10.34
C PHE A 187 6.62 8.80 -10.42
N VAL A 188 7.72 8.46 -11.10
CA VAL A 188 8.84 9.41 -11.29
C VAL A 188 8.42 10.61 -12.11
N ALA A 189 7.67 10.42 -13.19
CA ALA A 189 7.15 11.50 -14.02
C ALA A 189 6.23 12.44 -13.21
N ALA A 190 5.49 11.90 -12.26
CA ALA A 190 4.63 12.66 -11.34
C ALA A 190 5.39 13.29 -10.15
N GLY A 191 6.70 13.06 -10.03
CA GLY A 191 7.57 13.74 -9.07
C GLY A 191 8.16 12.88 -7.95
N ALA A 192 8.04 11.54 -8.04
CA ALA A 192 8.71 10.62 -7.11
C ALA A 192 10.25 10.63 -7.31
N PRO A 193 11.03 10.28 -6.27
CA PRO A 193 12.47 10.15 -6.39
C PRO A 193 12.88 9.14 -7.47
N ARG A 194 13.85 9.50 -8.33
CA ARG A 194 14.30 8.62 -9.44
C ARG A 194 14.84 7.27 -8.97
N GLU A 195 15.28 7.18 -7.72
CA GLU A 195 15.82 5.94 -7.14
C GLU A 195 14.82 4.80 -7.04
N ILE A 196 13.51 5.07 -7.08
CA ILE A 196 12.51 4.00 -7.07
C ILE A 196 12.61 3.09 -8.32
N LEU A 197 13.22 3.58 -9.41
CA LEU A 197 13.41 2.84 -10.65
C LEU A 197 14.48 1.75 -10.57
N TYR A 198 15.36 1.82 -9.57
CA TYR A 198 16.49 0.90 -9.45
C TYR A 198 16.74 0.40 -8.03
N SER A 199 16.16 0.99 -6.99
CA SER A 199 16.27 0.46 -5.64
C SER A 199 15.62 -0.93 -5.56
N ASN A 200 16.27 -1.85 -4.84
CA ASN A 200 15.75 -3.20 -4.61
C ASN A 200 14.54 -3.21 -3.66
N LYS A 201 14.45 -2.21 -2.79
CA LYS A 201 13.33 -2.01 -1.87
C LYS A 201 12.88 -0.56 -1.97
N PRO A 202 12.26 -0.18 -3.10
CA PRO A 202 11.90 1.20 -3.36
C PRO A 202 10.79 1.66 -2.41
N HIS A 203 10.91 2.92 -1.98
CA HIS A 203 9.86 3.62 -1.25
C HIS A 203 9.81 5.09 -1.69
N ILE A 204 8.66 5.74 -1.50
CA ILE A 204 8.44 7.13 -1.92
C ILE A 204 8.43 8.08 -0.71
N GLY A 205 7.87 7.67 0.43
CA GLY A 205 7.63 8.53 1.59
C GLY A 205 6.38 9.41 1.45
N THR A 206 5.71 9.66 2.57
CA THR A 206 4.45 10.45 2.64
C THR A 206 4.59 11.83 1.99
N ASP A 207 5.69 12.52 2.27
CA ASP A 207 6.01 13.86 1.77
C ASP A 207 6.06 13.94 0.23
N TYR A 208 6.66 12.94 -0.42
CA TYR A 208 6.66 12.86 -1.88
C TYR A 208 5.34 12.30 -2.44
N LEU A 209 4.66 11.40 -1.73
CA LEU A 209 3.40 10.83 -2.20
C LEU A 209 2.33 11.90 -2.43
N VAL A 210 2.25 12.93 -1.57
CA VAL A 210 1.35 14.08 -1.78
C VAL A 210 1.63 14.76 -3.12
N LYS A 211 2.91 14.99 -3.46
CA LYS A 211 3.30 15.58 -4.75
C LYS A 211 2.97 14.65 -5.92
N VAL A 212 3.25 13.36 -5.77
CA VAL A 212 3.03 12.33 -6.80
C VAL A 212 1.56 12.22 -7.17
N VAL A 213 0.65 12.17 -6.19
CA VAL A 213 -0.79 12.04 -6.49
C VAL A 213 -1.32 13.27 -7.22
N MET A 214 -0.88 14.48 -6.84
CA MET A 214 -1.19 15.70 -7.57
C MET A 214 -0.64 15.68 -9.02
N GLY A 215 0.58 15.16 -9.20
CA GLY A 215 1.19 15.04 -10.52
C GLY A 215 0.42 14.06 -11.43
N LEU A 216 0.00 12.92 -10.88
CA LEU A 216 -0.85 11.95 -11.58
C LEU A 216 -2.20 12.55 -11.96
N ARG A 217 -2.88 13.23 -11.02
CA ARG A 217 -4.13 13.94 -11.31
C ARG A 217 -3.96 14.97 -12.43
N GLY A 218 -2.95 15.84 -12.32
CA GLY A 218 -2.69 16.84 -13.35
C GLY A 218 -2.43 16.23 -14.73
N LYS A 219 -1.73 15.09 -14.79
CA LYS A 219 -1.56 14.34 -16.05
C LYS A 219 -2.89 13.78 -16.58
N ILE A 220 -3.69 13.13 -15.74
CA ILE A 220 -5.02 12.59 -16.10
C ILE A 220 -5.93 13.70 -16.66
N GLU A 221 -6.00 14.83 -15.96
CA GLU A 221 -6.80 16.00 -16.36
C GLU A 221 -6.31 16.59 -17.69
N SER A 222 -4.98 16.72 -17.89
CA SER A 222 -4.41 17.21 -19.14
C SER A 222 -4.69 16.32 -20.36
N LEU A 223 -4.98 15.04 -20.11
CA LEU A 223 -5.33 14.05 -21.12
C LEU A 223 -6.86 13.90 -21.31
N GLY A 224 -7.65 14.76 -20.67
CA GLY A 224 -9.11 14.84 -20.82
C GLY A 224 -9.90 13.92 -19.89
N GLY A 225 -9.26 13.26 -18.93
CA GLY A 225 -9.97 12.63 -17.81
C GLY A 225 -10.48 13.68 -16.82
N GLU A 226 -11.47 13.31 -16.02
CA GLU A 226 -12.07 14.19 -15.00
C GLU A 226 -12.01 13.50 -13.64
N ILE A 227 -11.67 14.24 -12.59
CA ILE A 227 -11.71 13.74 -11.20
C ILE A 227 -12.62 14.65 -10.39
N ARG A 228 -13.68 14.09 -9.80
CA ARG A 228 -14.57 14.79 -8.88
C ARG A 228 -14.33 14.28 -7.46
N PHE A 229 -13.93 15.20 -6.59
CA PHE A 229 -13.81 14.99 -5.15
C PHE A 229 -15.16 15.18 -4.47
N ARG A 230 -15.29 14.73 -3.22
CA ARG A 230 -16.54 14.79 -2.43
C ARG A 230 -17.76 14.24 -3.20
N SER A 231 -17.53 13.20 -4.00
CA SER A 231 -18.50 12.60 -4.92
C SER A 231 -18.66 11.12 -4.58
N ARG A 232 -19.20 10.83 -3.40
CA ARG A 232 -19.42 9.45 -2.95
C ARG A 232 -20.53 8.80 -3.77
N VAL A 233 -20.22 7.65 -4.37
CA VAL A 233 -21.21 6.77 -5.00
C VAL A 233 -22.02 6.07 -3.92
N ARG A 234 -23.34 6.25 -3.97
CA ARG A 234 -24.31 5.69 -3.04
C ARG A 234 -24.84 4.33 -3.49
N SER A 235 -25.14 4.18 -4.78
CA SER A 235 -25.71 2.95 -5.34
C SER A 235 -25.34 2.76 -6.81
N PHE A 236 -25.60 1.56 -7.33
CA PHE A 236 -25.32 1.15 -8.71
C PHE A 236 -26.62 0.96 -9.47
N GLU A 237 -26.73 1.59 -10.64
CA GLU A 237 -27.93 1.45 -11.46
C GLU A 237 -27.85 0.18 -12.31
N LEU A 238 -28.88 -0.67 -12.22
CA LEU A 238 -29.02 -1.86 -13.06
C LEU A 238 -29.95 -1.55 -14.25
N GLY A 239 -29.50 -1.86 -15.47
CA GLY A 239 -30.27 -1.74 -16.70
C GLY A 239 -30.04 -2.95 -17.60
N ALA A 240 -31.13 -3.58 -18.08
CA ALA A 240 -31.09 -4.77 -18.94
C ALA A 240 -30.21 -5.92 -18.39
N GLY A 241 -30.22 -6.13 -17.07
CA GLY A 241 -29.46 -7.19 -16.42
C GLY A 241 -27.95 -6.92 -16.24
N LYS A 242 -27.49 -5.68 -16.47
CA LYS A 242 -26.11 -5.25 -16.22
C LYS A 242 -26.03 -3.90 -15.50
N VAL A 243 -24.87 -3.55 -14.96
CA VAL A 243 -24.63 -2.19 -14.46
C VAL A 243 -24.68 -1.19 -15.62
N ALA A 244 -25.40 -0.09 -15.43
CA ALA A 244 -25.61 0.97 -16.44
C ALA A 244 -25.11 2.35 -15.97
N GLY A 245 -24.70 2.48 -14.71
CA GLY A 245 -24.32 3.75 -14.12
C GLY A 245 -24.22 3.68 -12.60
N VAL A 246 -24.09 4.86 -12.00
CA VAL A 246 -24.01 5.07 -10.55
C VAL A 246 -24.90 6.24 -10.12
N GLU A 247 -25.38 6.20 -8.89
CA GLU A 247 -26.03 7.33 -8.23
C GLU A 247 -25.10 7.86 -7.12
N LEU A 248 -24.87 9.17 -7.09
CA LEU A 248 -24.11 9.84 -6.03
C LEU A 248 -25.01 10.15 -4.82
N ASP A 249 -24.42 10.43 -3.66
CA ASP A 249 -25.17 10.93 -2.49
C ASP A 249 -25.97 12.21 -2.75
N SER A 250 -25.51 13.04 -3.70
CA SER A 250 -26.21 14.24 -4.14
C SER A 250 -27.53 13.94 -4.87
N GLY A 251 -27.78 12.68 -5.23
CA GLY A 251 -28.86 12.24 -6.12
C GLY A 251 -28.53 12.37 -7.61
N GLU A 252 -27.34 12.87 -7.97
CA GLU A 252 -26.88 12.88 -9.37
C GLU A 252 -26.72 11.45 -9.87
N ARG A 253 -27.28 11.18 -11.06
CA ARG A 253 -27.19 9.89 -11.73
C ARG A 253 -26.28 10.01 -12.94
N ILE A 254 -25.27 9.14 -13.00
CA ILE A 254 -24.24 9.15 -14.02
C ILE A 254 -24.28 7.82 -14.75
N ARG A 255 -24.66 7.84 -16.04
CA ARG A 255 -24.63 6.66 -16.89
C ARG A 255 -23.21 6.35 -17.34
N SER A 256 -22.93 5.07 -17.50
CA SER A 256 -21.64 4.61 -17.99
C SER A 256 -21.73 3.22 -18.62
N PRO A 257 -21.01 2.96 -19.73
CA PRO A 257 -20.89 1.63 -20.29
C PRO A 257 -19.98 0.70 -19.46
N ALA A 258 -19.17 1.25 -18.54
CA ALA A 258 -18.26 0.50 -17.70
C ALA A 258 -17.99 1.21 -16.37
N VAL A 259 -18.19 0.51 -15.25
CA VAL A 259 -17.93 1.01 -13.90
C VAL A 259 -16.79 0.23 -13.27
N VAL A 260 -15.70 0.89 -12.91
CA VAL A 260 -14.55 0.31 -12.20
C VAL A 260 -14.69 0.56 -10.71
N LEU A 261 -14.62 -0.49 -9.89
CA LEU A 261 -14.66 -0.39 -8.43
C LEU A 261 -13.25 -0.41 -7.86
N ALA A 262 -12.65 0.76 -7.64
CA ALA A 262 -11.32 0.94 -7.04
C ALA A 262 -11.42 1.57 -5.63
N ILE A 263 -12.39 1.11 -4.85
CA ILE A 263 -12.90 1.75 -3.61
C ILE A 263 -12.03 1.57 -2.36
N GLY A 264 -10.95 0.78 -2.44
CA GLY A 264 -10.16 0.40 -1.26
C GLY A 264 -10.94 -0.50 -0.29
N HIS A 265 -10.27 -1.02 0.73
CA HIS A 265 -10.88 -2.01 1.64
C HIS A 265 -11.55 -1.40 2.89
N SER A 266 -11.60 -0.06 2.97
CA SER A 266 -12.26 0.66 4.06
C SER A 266 -13.68 1.13 3.69
N ALA A 267 -14.10 1.02 2.42
CA ALA A 267 -15.42 1.42 1.92
C ALA A 267 -16.53 0.42 2.31
N ARG A 268 -16.72 0.24 3.61
CA ARG A 268 -17.61 -0.76 4.23
C ARG A 268 -19.09 -0.52 3.91
N ASP A 269 -19.48 0.74 3.80
CA ASP A 269 -20.80 1.17 3.31
C ASP A 269 -21.02 0.73 1.86
N THR A 270 -20.05 0.95 0.98
CA THR A 270 -20.12 0.49 -0.41
C THR A 270 -20.14 -1.04 -0.51
N PHE A 271 -19.42 -1.77 0.35
CA PHE A 271 -19.51 -3.24 0.41
C PHE A 271 -20.92 -3.70 0.77
N ALA A 272 -21.55 -3.08 1.76
CA ALA A 272 -22.92 -3.41 2.13
C ALA A 272 -23.91 -3.15 0.99
N GLU A 273 -23.73 -2.05 0.25
CA GLU A 273 -24.58 -1.74 -0.91
C GLU A 273 -24.41 -2.74 -2.05
N LEU A 274 -23.16 -3.12 -2.38
CA LEU A 274 -22.87 -4.12 -3.39
C LEU A 274 -23.52 -5.47 -3.06
N ALA A 275 -23.40 -5.90 -1.80
CA ALA A 275 -24.02 -7.13 -1.32
C ALA A 275 -25.55 -7.07 -1.40
N ARG A 276 -26.18 -5.96 -0.98
CA ARG A 276 -27.65 -5.76 -1.10
C ARG A 276 -28.12 -5.74 -2.56
N SER A 277 -27.27 -5.24 -3.46
CA SER A 277 -27.53 -5.22 -4.89
C SER A 277 -27.33 -6.58 -5.58
N GLY A 278 -26.96 -7.62 -4.82
CA GLY A 278 -26.72 -8.96 -5.35
C GLY A 278 -25.43 -9.10 -6.15
N VAL A 279 -24.47 -8.18 -6.01
CA VAL A 279 -23.15 -8.34 -6.62
C VAL A 279 -22.44 -9.52 -5.95
N ALA A 280 -21.95 -10.46 -6.76
CA ALA A 280 -21.32 -11.67 -6.27
C ALA A 280 -20.05 -11.36 -5.45
N MET A 281 -20.08 -11.73 -4.17
CA MET A 281 -19.02 -11.48 -3.20
C MET A 281 -18.82 -12.70 -2.31
N GLU A 282 -17.61 -12.88 -1.81
CA GLU A 282 -17.27 -13.94 -0.84
C GLU A 282 -16.50 -13.35 0.34
N ARG A 283 -16.60 -13.98 1.50
CA ARG A 283 -15.78 -13.65 2.67
C ARG A 283 -14.31 -13.97 2.38
N LYS A 284 -13.41 -13.09 2.79
CA LYS A 284 -11.97 -13.26 2.57
C LYS A 284 -11.20 -13.22 3.89
N PRO A 285 -10.26 -14.14 4.13
CA PRO A 285 -9.38 -14.05 5.30
C PRO A 285 -8.50 -12.80 5.23
N PHE A 286 -8.13 -12.32 6.42
CA PHE A 286 -7.27 -11.15 6.63
C PHE A 286 -6.43 -11.36 7.90
N ALA A 287 -5.78 -10.32 8.42
CA ALA A 287 -5.03 -10.39 9.67
C ALA A 287 -5.33 -9.18 10.56
N ILE A 288 -5.29 -9.39 11.87
CA ILE A 288 -5.45 -8.34 12.89
C ILE A 288 -4.27 -8.40 13.85
N GLY A 289 -3.87 -7.27 14.41
CA GLY A 289 -2.91 -7.25 15.51
C GLY A 289 -2.67 -5.86 16.08
N LEU A 290 -1.44 -5.59 16.47
CA LEU A 290 -1.02 -4.33 17.11
C LEU A 290 0.18 -3.74 16.38
N ARG A 291 0.34 -2.42 16.36
CA ARG A 291 1.65 -1.83 16.00
C ARG A 291 2.62 -2.04 17.15
N VAL A 292 3.83 -2.46 16.86
CA VAL A 292 4.95 -2.46 17.80
C VAL A 292 5.96 -1.39 17.40
N GLU A 293 6.53 -0.70 18.38
CA GLU A 293 7.56 0.31 18.23
C GLU A 293 8.85 -0.08 18.97
N HIS A 294 9.98 0.21 18.32
CA HIS A 294 11.33 0.09 18.86
C HIS A 294 12.18 1.29 18.43
N PRO A 295 13.28 1.63 19.15
CA PRO A 295 14.25 2.58 18.63
C PRO A 295 14.80 2.13 17.27
N GLN A 296 14.82 3.02 16.27
CA GLN A 296 15.33 2.73 14.93
C GLN A 296 16.82 2.34 14.97
N GLU A 297 17.59 2.92 15.89
CA GLU A 297 18.99 2.58 16.10
C GLU A 297 19.17 1.10 16.48
N MET A 298 18.33 0.58 17.38
CA MET A 298 18.38 -0.81 17.82
C MET A 298 18.16 -1.76 16.64
N ILE A 299 17.15 -1.49 15.81
CA ILE A 299 16.91 -2.24 14.58
C ILE A 299 18.10 -2.14 13.63
N SER A 300 18.65 -0.93 13.46
CA SER A 300 19.76 -0.70 12.53
C SER A 300 21.05 -1.39 12.96
N ARG A 301 21.39 -1.38 14.25
CA ARG A 301 22.50 -2.15 14.82
C ARG A 301 22.27 -3.66 14.66
N ALA A 302 21.05 -4.14 14.86
CA ALA A 302 20.72 -5.55 14.67
C ALA A 302 20.89 -6.00 13.21
N GLN A 303 20.62 -5.14 12.23
CA GLN A 303 20.75 -5.47 10.81
C GLN A 303 22.17 -5.23 10.26
N TYR A 304 22.82 -4.14 10.66
CA TYR A 304 24.05 -3.64 10.02
C TYR A 304 25.29 -3.62 10.93
N GLY A 305 25.16 -3.99 12.21
CA GLY A 305 26.28 -4.01 13.15
C GLY A 305 26.86 -2.62 13.41
N GLU A 306 28.19 -2.52 13.48
CA GLU A 306 28.89 -1.24 13.75
C GLU A 306 28.69 -0.20 12.64
N LYS A 307 28.40 -0.64 11.41
CA LYS A 307 28.20 0.21 10.24
C LYS A 307 26.78 0.79 10.13
N TRP A 308 25.94 0.63 11.17
CA TRP A 308 24.51 0.95 11.11
C TRP A 308 24.17 2.38 10.71
N ASN A 309 25.04 3.35 11.01
CA ASN A 309 24.85 4.76 10.71
C ASN A 309 25.51 5.18 9.38
N HIS A 310 26.01 4.23 8.58
CA HIS A 310 26.66 4.54 7.32
C HIS A 310 25.65 5.15 6.32
N PRO A 311 25.94 6.32 5.70
CA PRO A 311 24.99 7.04 4.84
C PRO A 311 24.41 6.20 3.69
N SER A 312 25.21 5.32 3.08
CA SER A 312 24.79 4.42 1.98
C SER A 312 23.74 3.36 2.36
N LEU A 313 23.48 3.11 3.65
CA LEU A 313 22.58 2.05 4.13
C LEU A 313 21.15 2.52 4.41
N GLY A 314 20.99 3.76 4.88
CA GLY A 314 19.71 4.29 5.34
C GLY A 314 19.15 3.57 6.58
N ALA A 315 17.91 3.89 6.93
CA ALA A 315 17.22 3.26 8.05
C ALA A 315 16.94 1.78 7.76
N ALA A 316 17.38 0.91 8.66
CA ALA A 316 17.29 -0.53 8.46
C ALA A 316 15.86 -1.08 8.52
N GLU A 317 15.67 -2.19 7.80
CA GLU A 317 14.39 -2.88 7.72
C GLU A 317 14.43 -4.32 8.26
N TYR A 318 13.26 -4.89 8.55
CA TYR A 318 13.06 -6.28 8.97
C TYR A 318 11.78 -6.86 8.37
N LYS A 319 11.74 -8.20 8.34
CA LYS A 319 10.53 -8.99 8.09
C LYS A 319 10.60 -10.22 8.98
N LEU A 320 9.58 -10.41 9.80
CA LEU A 320 9.52 -11.44 10.83
C LEU A 320 8.27 -12.28 10.62
N THR A 321 8.40 -13.59 10.80
CA THR A 321 7.32 -14.57 10.73
C THR A 321 7.52 -15.63 11.81
N HIS A 322 6.42 -16.09 12.37
CA HIS A 322 6.33 -17.17 13.35
C HIS A 322 5.04 -17.95 13.08
N LYS A 323 5.09 -19.27 13.23
CA LYS A 323 3.91 -20.13 13.16
C LYS A 323 3.49 -20.43 14.59
N THR A 324 2.30 -20.01 14.97
CA THR A 324 1.75 -20.21 16.31
C THR A 324 1.41 -21.68 16.57
N ALA A 325 1.22 -22.03 17.83
CA ALA A 325 0.85 -23.39 18.24
C ALA A 325 -0.46 -23.89 17.59
N ASP A 326 -1.41 -22.99 17.34
CA ASP A 326 -2.68 -23.27 16.63
C ASP A 326 -2.53 -23.28 15.09
N GLY A 327 -1.31 -23.14 14.58
CA GLY A 327 -0.96 -23.24 13.17
C GLY A 327 -1.22 -21.98 12.34
N ARG A 328 -1.58 -20.85 12.96
CA ARG A 328 -1.69 -19.54 12.28
C ARG A 328 -0.32 -18.93 12.04
N ALA A 329 -0.26 -17.97 11.13
CA ALA A 329 0.92 -17.15 10.93
C ALA A 329 0.79 -15.86 11.75
N ALA A 330 1.76 -15.61 12.62
CA ALA A 330 2.03 -14.33 13.23
C ALA A 330 3.21 -13.67 12.51
N TYR A 331 3.07 -12.44 12.03
CA TYR A 331 4.10 -11.82 11.20
C TYR A 331 4.11 -10.30 11.28
N SER A 332 5.27 -9.71 10.98
CA SER A 332 5.41 -8.26 10.81
C SER A 332 4.83 -7.83 9.47
N PHE A 333 4.01 -6.79 9.49
CA PHE A 333 3.34 -6.20 8.33
C PHE A 333 3.57 -4.69 8.30
N CYS A 334 3.67 -4.12 7.09
CA CYS A 334 3.84 -2.69 6.85
C CYS A 334 4.89 -2.03 7.76
N MET A 335 6.06 -2.67 7.91
CA MET A 335 7.12 -2.15 8.79
C MET A 335 7.68 -0.84 8.24
N CYS A 336 7.59 0.26 8.98
CA CYS A 336 8.04 1.60 8.62
C CYS A 336 9.31 1.99 9.38
N PRO A 337 10.48 2.03 8.71
CA PRO A 337 11.73 2.51 9.31
C PRO A 337 11.66 4.00 9.57
N GLY A 338 12.18 4.43 10.72
CA GLY A 338 12.27 5.83 11.12
C GLY A 338 10.97 6.58 10.86
N GLY A 339 9.87 5.99 11.33
CA GLY A 339 8.50 6.33 10.98
C GLY A 339 7.64 6.65 12.19
N TRP A 340 6.35 6.79 11.92
CA TRP A 340 5.30 7.14 12.87
C TRP A 340 4.20 6.09 12.82
N ILE A 341 3.63 5.77 13.97
CA ILE A 341 2.33 5.13 14.06
C ILE A 341 1.27 6.21 13.87
N VAL A 342 0.20 5.92 13.14
CA VAL A 342 -0.83 6.90 12.81
C VAL A 342 -2.21 6.38 13.18
N ASP A 343 -3.05 7.26 13.73
CA ASP A 343 -4.49 7.00 13.83
C ASP A 343 -5.09 7.02 12.42
N ALA A 344 -5.53 5.86 11.96
CA ALA A 344 -6.00 5.58 10.61
C ALA A 344 -7.50 5.28 10.56
N SER A 345 -8.23 5.72 11.59
CA SER A 345 -9.68 5.60 11.72
C SER A 345 -10.40 6.31 10.56
N SER A 346 -11.53 5.72 10.13
CA SER A 346 -12.38 6.31 9.09
C SER A 346 -13.88 6.20 9.40
N GLU A 347 -14.23 5.67 10.56
CA GLU A 347 -15.60 5.58 11.07
C GLU A 347 -15.66 6.24 12.44
N ARG A 348 -16.69 7.04 12.71
CA ARG A 348 -16.86 7.67 14.02
C ARG A 348 -17.07 6.58 15.08
N GLY A 349 -16.45 6.74 16.24
CA GLY A 349 -16.59 5.78 17.33
C GLY A 349 -15.77 4.50 17.16
N MET A 350 -14.82 4.48 16.22
CA MET A 350 -13.96 3.34 15.89
C MET A 350 -12.50 3.79 15.92
N SER A 351 -11.61 2.95 16.42
CA SER A 351 -10.16 3.19 16.45
C SER A 351 -9.44 2.17 15.57
N ALA A 352 -8.67 2.64 14.59
CA ALA A 352 -7.76 1.83 13.81
C ALA A 352 -6.42 2.53 13.67
N CYS A 353 -5.33 1.77 13.58
CA CYS A 353 -4.00 2.33 13.35
C CYS A 353 -3.35 1.82 12.06
N ASN A 354 -2.30 2.52 11.63
CA ASN A 354 -1.35 2.09 10.62
C ASN A 354 0.03 2.71 10.92
N GLY A 355 0.95 2.64 9.96
CA GLY A 355 2.26 3.27 10.07
C GLY A 355 2.69 3.95 8.78
N MET A 356 3.50 4.99 8.92
CA MET A 356 4.04 5.76 7.81
C MET A 356 5.48 6.20 8.07
N SER A 357 6.20 6.57 7.01
CA SER A 357 7.47 7.26 7.10
C SER A 357 7.53 8.33 6.02
N ASP A 358 8.22 9.43 6.32
CA ASP A 358 8.66 10.37 5.28
C ASP A 358 9.84 9.75 4.52
N PHE A 359 10.18 10.28 3.35
CA PHE A 359 11.25 9.73 2.52
C PHE A 359 12.61 9.66 3.23
N ALA A 360 12.89 10.63 4.12
CA ALA A 360 14.12 10.62 4.90
C ALA A 360 14.20 9.49 5.94
N ARG A 361 13.06 8.89 6.33
CA ARG A 361 12.95 7.84 7.36
C ARG A 361 13.76 8.19 8.62
N SER A 362 13.55 9.40 9.12
CA SER A 362 14.41 10.02 10.15
C SER A 362 13.75 10.15 11.53
N SER A 363 12.53 9.61 11.73
CA SER A 363 12.00 9.50 13.10
C SER A 363 12.89 8.56 13.93
N PRO A 364 12.99 8.76 15.26
CA PRO A 364 13.80 7.91 16.13
C PRO A 364 13.27 6.48 16.24
N SER A 365 12.06 6.19 15.74
CA SER A 365 11.36 4.93 15.95
C SER A 365 11.17 4.11 14.68
N ALA A 366 11.39 2.80 14.78
CA ALA A 366 10.95 1.80 13.82
C ALA A 366 9.61 1.23 14.30
N ASN A 367 8.63 1.09 13.41
CA ASN A 367 7.37 0.44 13.78
C ASN A 367 6.91 -0.59 12.75
N SER A 368 6.16 -1.60 13.16
CA SER A 368 5.44 -2.51 12.27
C SER A 368 4.18 -3.04 12.94
N ALA A 369 3.19 -3.46 12.15
CA ALA A 369 2.10 -4.23 12.71
C ALA A 369 2.56 -5.67 12.94
N ILE A 370 2.37 -6.22 14.13
CA ILE A 370 2.50 -7.65 14.40
C ILE A 370 1.10 -8.24 14.38
N VAL A 371 0.79 -8.96 13.30
CA VAL A 371 -0.56 -9.40 12.99
C VAL A 371 -0.66 -10.92 12.94
N VAL A 372 -1.82 -11.44 13.31
CA VAL A 372 -2.17 -12.86 13.29
C VAL A 372 -3.30 -13.08 12.30
N ALA A 373 -3.21 -14.14 11.50
CA ALA A 373 -4.21 -14.49 10.51
C ALA A 373 -5.58 -14.78 11.14
N VAL A 374 -6.63 -14.16 10.59
CA VAL A 374 -8.06 -14.37 10.90
C VAL A 374 -8.70 -15.07 9.70
N ARG A 375 -9.41 -16.16 9.96
CA ARG A 375 -10.08 -17.03 8.97
C ARG A 375 -11.59 -16.80 9.02
N PRO A 376 -12.34 -17.14 7.96
CA PRO A 376 -13.80 -17.03 7.96
C PRO A 376 -14.49 -17.68 9.16
N ASP A 377 -14.01 -18.84 9.60
CA ASP A 377 -14.55 -19.54 10.78
C ASP A 377 -14.46 -18.73 12.08
N ASP A 378 -13.55 -17.76 12.18
CA ASP A 378 -13.37 -16.93 13.39
C ASP A 378 -14.42 -15.82 13.52
N PHE A 379 -15.01 -15.41 12.39
CA PHE A 379 -16.02 -14.35 12.33
C PHE A 379 -17.40 -14.83 11.89
N GLY A 380 -17.53 -16.09 11.46
CA GLY A 380 -18.80 -16.71 11.12
C GLY A 380 -19.40 -16.21 9.81
N GLY A 381 -20.72 -16.39 9.68
CA GLY A 381 -21.48 -16.08 8.47
C GLY A 381 -21.32 -17.12 7.35
N ASP A 382 -21.95 -16.83 6.22
CA ASP A 382 -21.83 -17.55 4.95
C ASP A 382 -21.81 -16.55 3.78
N ASP A 383 -21.61 -17.05 2.57
CA ASP A 383 -21.56 -16.20 1.36
C ASP A 383 -22.95 -16.05 0.69
N SER A 384 -24.04 -16.44 1.39
CA SER A 384 -25.40 -16.50 0.84
C SER A 384 -26.30 -15.33 1.27
N SER A 385 -25.87 -14.55 2.26
CA SER A 385 -26.60 -13.41 2.81
C SER A 385 -25.72 -12.17 2.91
N VAL A 386 -26.36 -11.00 2.95
CA VAL A 386 -25.65 -9.72 3.14
C VAL A 386 -24.93 -9.70 4.48
N GLU A 387 -25.59 -10.16 5.54
CA GLU A 387 -25.04 -10.27 6.88
C GLU A 387 -23.85 -11.23 6.92
N GLY A 388 -23.95 -12.35 6.21
CA GLY A 388 -22.87 -13.33 6.08
C GLY A 388 -21.65 -12.76 5.39
N ILE A 389 -21.80 -12.16 4.19
CA ILE A 389 -20.72 -11.53 3.44
C ILE A 389 -20.03 -10.43 4.27
N MET A 390 -20.81 -9.66 5.02
CA MET A 390 -20.32 -8.54 5.84
C MET A 390 -19.73 -8.98 7.20
N ALA A 391 -19.78 -10.27 7.56
CA ALA A 391 -19.31 -10.75 8.86
C ALA A 391 -17.84 -10.37 9.17
N GLY A 392 -16.96 -10.41 8.17
CA GLY A 392 -15.56 -9.99 8.33
C GLY A 392 -15.41 -8.48 8.59
N VAL A 393 -16.29 -7.65 8.00
CA VAL A 393 -16.34 -6.20 8.24
C VAL A 393 -16.82 -5.91 9.67
N GLU A 394 -17.88 -6.57 10.10
CA GLU A 394 -18.40 -6.42 11.47
C GLU A 394 -17.41 -6.92 12.52
N TYR A 395 -16.64 -7.96 12.19
CA TYR A 395 -15.54 -8.41 13.03
C TYR A 395 -14.46 -7.34 13.20
N GLN A 396 -14.08 -6.65 12.13
CA GLN A 396 -13.15 -5.50 12.25
C GLN A 396 -13.76 -4.39 13.11
N ARG A 397 -15.01 -3.99 12.84
CA ARG A 397 -15.73 -2.95 13.61
C ARG A 397 -15.78 -3.26 15.10
N ARG A 398 -16.05 -4.50 15.48
CA ARG A 398 -16.07 -4.94 16.89
C ARG A 398 -14.77 -4.58 17.61
N TRP A 399 -13.62 -4.92 17.03
CA TRP A 399 -12.33 -4.68 17.67
C TRP A 399 -11.90 -3.22 17.61
N GLU A 400 -12.23 -2.52 16.53
CA GLU A 400 -12.03 -1.07 16.44
C GLU A 400 -12.87 -0.31 17.49
N LYS A 401 -14.10 -0.76 17.75
CA LYS A 401 -14.99 -0.17 18.76
C LYS A 401 -14.47 -0.38 20.18
N LEU A 402 -14.04 -1.59 20.51
CA LEU A 402 -13.48 -1.91 21.83
C LEU A 402 -12.20 -1.11 22.11
N ALA A 403 -11.32 -1.01 21.11
CA ALA A 403 -10.11 -0.18 21.20
C ALA A 403 -10.45 1.31 21.40
N TRP A 404 -11.45 1.82 20.68
CA TRP A 404 -11.93 3.20 20.81
C TRP A 404 -12.47 3.49 22.22
N ASP A 405 -13.37 2.65 22.71
CA ASP A 405 -14.02 2.85 24.01
C ASP A 405 -12.98 2.81 25.15
N ALA A 406 -12.10 1.81 25.14
CA ALA A 406 -11.08 1.65 26.17
C ALA A 406 -10.06 2.80 26.18
N ALA A 407 -9.58 3.25 25.01
CA ALA A 407 -8.62 4.34 24.92
C ALA A 407 -9.21 5.69 25.36
N ARG A 408 -10.49 5.93 25.04
CA ARG A 408 -11.17 7.17 25.46
C ARG A 408 -11.43 7.23 26.95
N GLU A 409 -11.87 6.12 27.53
CA GLU A 409 -12.08 6.01 28.97
C GLU A 409 -10.75 6.27 29.70
N ALA A 410 -9.67 5.61 29.28
CA ALA A 410 -8.34 5.80 29.84
C ALA A 410 -7.79 7.23 29.65
N ALA A 411 -8.12 7.88 28.53
CA ALA A 411 -7.74 9.27 28.25
C ALA A 411 -8.59 10.31 29.01
N GLY A 412 -9.67 9.90 29.68
CA GLY A 412 -10.60 10.83 30.34
C GLY A 412 -11.34 11.74 29.35
N LEU A 413 -11.53 11.29 28.10
CA LEU A 413 -12.19 12.10 27.08
C LEU A 413 -13.69 12.24 27.38
N PRO A 414 -14.27 13.46 27.33
CA PRO A 414 -15.67 13.68 27.70
C PRO A 414 -16.64 12.81 26.90
N THR A 415 -17.67 12.28 27.55
CA THR A 415 -18.77 11.57 26.87
C THR A 415 -19.40 12.46 25.80
N GLY A 416 -19.54 11.94 24.58
CA GLY A 416 -20.09 12.68 23.43
C GLY A 416 -19.10 13.56 22.67
N SER A 417 -17.86 13.73 23.15
CA SER A 417 -16.80 14.42 22.36
C SER A 417 -16.34 13.56 21.18
N GLY A 418 -15.98 14.17 20.05
CA GLY A 418 -15.44 13.46 18.88
C GLY A 418 -13.95 13.08 18.95
N GLY A 419 -13.24 13.41 20.03
CA GLY A 419 -11.79 13.18 20.14
C GLY A 419 -11.37 11.71 20.13
N SER A 420 -10.26 11.36 19.48
CA SER A 420 -9.74 9.99 19.45
C SER A 420 -8.51 9.82 20.35
N ALA A 421 -8.22 8.58 20.73
CA ALA A 421 -6.93 8.18 21.26
C ALA A 421 -6.64 6.74 20.81
N LEU A 422 -5.37 6.41 20.55
CA LEU A 422 -4.93 5.03 20.34
C LEU A 422 -4.60 4.36 21.69
N PRO A 423 -5.02 3.11 21.92
CA PRO A 423 -4.60 2.37 23.11
C PRO A 423 -3.12 1.98 23.02
N VAL A 424 -2.37 2.10 24.11
CA VAL A 424 -0.92 1.83 24.18
C VAL A 424 -0.60 0.93 25.37
N GLN A 425 0.38 0.05 25.23
CA GLN A 425 0.82 -0.84 26.32
C GLN A 425 2.25 -1.31 26.08
N ARG A 426 3.07 -1.43 27.13
CA ARG A 426 4.38 -2.08 27.06
C ARG A 426 4.22 -3.59 26.91
N MET A 427 5.18 -4.23 26.26
CA MET A 427 5.21 -5.67 26.04
C MET A 427 5.16 -6.47 27.34
N ALA A 428 5.89 -6.05 28.38
CA ALA A 428 5.84 -6.71 29.69
C ALA A 428 4.43 -6.70 30.30
N ASP A 429 3.75 -5.56 30.23
CA ASP A 429 2.42 -5.37 30.79
C ASP A 429 1.35 -6.10 29.95
N PHE A 430 1.49 -6.08 28.62
CA PHE A 430 0.66 -6.86 27.70
C PHE A 430 0.76 -8.36 27.97
N ALA A 431 1.99 -8.88 28.19
CA ALA A 431 2.22 -10.27 28.55
C ALA A 431 1.54 -10.63 29.88
N ALA A 432 1.61 -9.74 30.87
CA ALA A 432 0.99 -9.90 32.19
C ALA A 432 -0.54 -9.70 32.19
N GLY A 433 -1.13 -9.07 31.16
CA GLY A 433 -2.56 -8.76 31.12
C GLY A 433 -2.96 -7.60 32.03
N LEU A 434 -2.08 -6.61 32.18
CA LEU A 434 -2.30 -5.45 33.04
C LEU A 434 -2.10 -4.16 32.23
N PRO A 435 -2.91 -3.10 32.42
CA PRO A 435 -2.60 -1.80 31.83
C PRO A 435 -1.20 -1.32 32.24
N SER A 436 -0.50 -0.63 31.34
CA SER A 436 0.81 -0.08 31.68
C SER A 436 0.71 1.01 32.73
N GLY A 437 1.44 0.84 33.84
CA GLY A 437 1.67 1.91 34.80
C GLY A 437 2.56 3.01 34.20
N ALA A 438 2.39 4.25 34.66
CA ALA A 438 3.25 5.35 34.25
C ALA A 438 4.69 5.17 34.79
N PRO A 439 5.73 5.55 34.03
CA PRO A 439 5.69 6.09 32.67
C PRO A 439 5.86 5.01 31.59
N VAL A 440 5.04 5.09 30.53
CA VAL A 440 5.36 4.51 29.22
C VAL A 440 6.20 5.55 28.48
N THR A 441 7.35 5.16 27.91
CA THR A 441 8.11 6.04 27.01
C THR A 441 7.18 6.55 25.92
N ALA A 442 7.11 7.86 25.71
CA ALA A 442 6.20 8.46 24.75
C ALA A 442 6.43 7.84 23.35
N PRO A 443 5.45 7.11 22.78
CA PRO A 443 5.60 6.48 21.49
C PRO A 443 5.54 7.51 20.36
N SER A 444 6.12 7.19 19.21
CA SER A 444 6.07 8.02 18.00
C SER A 444 4.73 7.87 17.28
N ILE A 445 3.67 8.42 17.89
CA ILE A 445 2.30 8.41 17.37
C ILE A 445 1.91 9.80 16.85
N ARG A 446 1.24 9.85 15.69
CA ARG A 446 0.44 11.03 15.28
C ARG A 446 -1.02 10.81 15.65
N GLY A 447 -1.51 11.63 16.57
CA GLY A 447 -2.76 11.43 17.28
C GLY A 447 -2.54 11.32 18.79
N ALA A 448 -3.62 11.43 19.57
CA ALA A 448 -3.55 11.18 21.01
C ALA A 448 -3.48 9.66 21.29
N TRP A 449 -3.06 9.31 22.51
CA TRP A 449 -2.96 7.93 22.95
C TRP A 449 -3.19 7.82 24.46
N ALA A 450 -3.53 6.62 24.92
CA ALA A 450 -3.72 6.34 26.35
C ALA A 450 -3.28 4.91 26.72
N PRO A 451 -2.75 4.70 27.94
CA PRO A 451 -2.40 3.36 28.41
C PRO A 451 -3.64 2.51 28.65
N VAL A 452 -3.72 1.35 28.00
CA VAL A 452 -4.88 0.45 28.02
C VAL A 452 -4.40 -1.00 28.09
N ASP A 453 -5.20 -1.91 28.66
CA ASP A 453 -4.96 -3.35 28.44
C ASP A 453 -5.39 -3.78 27.04
N LEU A 454 -4.41 -3.97 26.15
CA LEU A 454 -4.66 -4.36 24.75
C LEU A 454 -5.21 -5.78 24.61
N ASN A 455 -5.14 -6.62 25.65
CA ASN A 455 -5.79 -7.94 25.60
C ASN A 455 -7.31 -7.83 25.47
N ALA A 456 -7.92 -6.76 26.01
CA ALA A 456 -9.35 -6.47 25.86
C ALA A 456 -9.72 -5.91 24.47
N CYS A 457 -8.73 -5.51 23.67
CA CYS A 457 -8.92 -4.87 22.37
C CYS A 457 -8.73 -5.85 21.18
N LEU A 458 -8.48 -7.14 21.45
CA LEU A 458 -8.17 -8.15 20.43
C LEU A 458 -8.86 -9.49 20.69
N PRO A 459 -9.07 -10.32 19.65
CA PRO A 459 -9.45 -11.72 19.85
C PRO A 459 -8.41 -12.46 20.71
N GLY A 460 -8.87 -13.33 21.61
CA GLY A 460 -7.97 -14.07 22.51
C GLY A 460 -6.86 -14.84 21.79
N PHE A 461 -7.17 -15.48 20.65
CA PHE A 461 -6.16 -16.19 19.86
C PHE A 461 -5.14 -15.26 19.19
N VAL A 462 -5.52 -14.02 18.85
CA VAL A 462 -4.60 -13.01 18.30
C VAL A 462 -3.65 -12.56 19.39
N SER A 463 -4.16 -12.22 20.58
CA SER A 463 -3.34 -11.84 21.73
C SER A 463 -2.37 -12.95 22.12
N ALA A 464 -2.84 -14.20 22.21
CA ALA A 464 -2.00 -15.36 22.48
C ALA A 464 -0.93 -15.57 21.39
N GLY A 465 -1.30 -15.46 20.11
CA GLY A 465 -0.37 -15.60 18.99
C GLY A 465 0.72 -14.53 18.97
N ILE A 466 0.40 -13.28 19.32
CA ILE A 466 1.40 -12.21 19.47
C ILE A 466 2.35 -12.52 20.64
N LYS A 467 1.81 -12.91 21.80
CA LYS A 467 2.62 -13.29 22.98
C LYS A 467 3.57 -14.45 22.69
N GLU A 468 3.15 -15.41 21.87
CA GLU A 468 4.00 -16.52 21.42
C GLU A 468 5.09 -16.06 20.42
N ALA A 469 4.74 -15.17 19.49
CA ALA A 469 5.63 -14.73 18.43
C ALA A 469 6.74 -13.78 18.91
N MET A 470 6.46 -12.92 19.88
CA MET A 470 7.41 -11.89 20.32
C MET A 470 8.73 -12.47 20.86
N PRO A 471 8.76 -13.50 21.74
CA PRO A 471 9.99 -14.18 22.11
C PRO A 471 10.73 -14.83 20.93
N ALA A 472 9.99 -15.32 19.92
CA ALA A 472 10.60 -15.87 18.72
C ALA A 472 11.24 -14.80 17.84
N PHE A 473 10.67 -13.61 17.83
CA PHE A 473 11.23 -12.44 17.15
C PHE A 473 12.44 -11.87 17.88
N ASP A 474 12.42 -11.88 19.22
CA ASP A 474 13.57 -11.46 20.05
C ASP A 474 14.84 -12.29 19.76
N ARG A 475 14.68 -13.60 19.53
CA ARG A 475 15.78 -14.47 19.11
C ARG A 475 16.38 -14.10 17.75
N LYS A 476 15.62 -13.42 16.88
CA LYS A 476 16.07 -13.00 15.53
C LYS A 476 16.66 -11.58 15.57
N ILE A 477 16.04 -10.70 16.36
CA ILE A 477 16.44 -9.31 16.56
C ILE A 477 16.42 -9.07 18.07
N HIS A 478 17.60 -9.08 18.69
CA HIS A 478 17.71 -8.95 20.15
C HIS A 478 17.05 -7.66 20.64
N GLY A 479 16.17 -7.79 21.64
CA GLY A 479 15.37 -6.73 22.26
C GLY A 479 14.03 -6.50 21.57
N PHE A 480 13.73 -7.17 20.45
CA PHE A 480 12.46 -7.00 19.73
C PHE A 480 11.26 -7.43 20.57
N GLY A 481 11.41 -8.54 21.30
CA GLY A 481 10.41 -9.02 22.26
C GLY A 481 10.69 -8.57 23.69
N GLY A 482 11.56 -7.57 23.86
CA GLY A 482 11.98 -7.07 25.17
C GLY A 482 10.83 -6.43 25.95
N PRO A 483 10.95 -6.32 27.28
CA PRO A 483 9.89 -5.82 28.15
C PRO A 483 9.47 -4.38 27.83
N ASP A 484 10.40 -3.57 27.30
CA ASP A 484 10.20 -2.15 27.00
C ASP A 484 9.67 -1.89 25.59
N ALA A 485 9.48 -2.92 24.75
CA ALA A 485 8.84 -2.75 23.45
C ALA A 485 7.41 -2.21 23.67
N VAL A 486 6.98 -1.25 22.84
CA VAL A 486 5.70 -0.58 23.01
C VAL A 486 4.73 -1.04 21.93
N PHE A 487 3.56 -1.52 22.33
CA PHE A 487 2.44 -1.72 21.45
C PHE A 487 1.53 -0.50 21.41
N ALA A 488 0.95 -0.22 20.25
CA ALA A 488 -0.01 0.86 20.05
C ALA A 488 -1.07 0.49 19.02
N GLY A 489 -2.30 0.90 19.29
CA GLY A 489 -3.45 0.76 18.40
C GLY A 489 -3.80 -0.67 18.02
N VAL A 490 -4.98 -0.84 17.42
CA VAL A 490 -5.36 -2.09 16.75
C VAL A 490 -5.21 -1.94 15.25
N GLU A 491 -4.48 -2.86 14.63
CA GLU A 491 -4.29 -2.91 13.18
C GLU A 491 -5.26 -3.95 12.61
N THR A 492 -6.45 -3.51 12.21
CA THR A 492 -7.57 -4.37 11.80
C THR A 492 -7.74 -4.48 10.28
N ARG A 493 -7.10 -3.58 9.52
CA ARG A 493 -7.35 -3.35 8.09
C ARG A 493 -6.12 -3.67 7.24
N THR A 494 -5.59 -4.88 7.39
CA THR A 494 -4.37 -5.34 6.66
C THR A 494 -4.62 -5.73 5.21
N SER A 495 -5.84 -6.14 4.88
CA SER A 495 -6.33 -6.41 3.53
C SER A 495 -7.86 -6.48 3.55
N SER A 496 -8.49 -6.59 2.37
CA SER A 496 -9.95 -6.66 2.31
C SER A 496 -10.53 -7.88 3.02
N PRO A 497 -11.58 -7.70 3.85
CA PRO A 497 -12.34 -8.78 4.49
C PRO A 497 -13.33 -9.45 3.52
N VAL A 498 -13.48 -8.90 2.32
CA VAL A 498 -14.33 -9.44 1.25
C VAL A 498 -13.54 -9.57 -0.04
N ARG A 499 -14.02 -10.43 -0.93
CA ARG A 499 -13.62 -10.48 -2.33
C ARG A 499 -14.85 -10.17 -3.16
N ILE A 500 -14.73 -9.21 -4.07
CA ILE A 500 -15.77 -8.93 -5.07
C ILE A 500 -15.41 -9.76 -6.31
N LEU A 501 -16.26 -10.71 -6.69
CA LEU A 501 -15.92 -11.70 -7.69
C LEU A 501 -15.86 -11.08 -9.09
N ARG A 502 -14.86 -11.49 -9.88
CA ARG A 502 -14.70 -11.14 -11.29
C ARG A 502 -14.13 -12.32 -12.07
N ASN A 503 -14.46 -12.42 -13.34
CA ASN A 503 -14.00 -13.47 -14.25
C ASN A 503 -12.59 -13.17 -14.82
N ASP A 504 -12.11 -14.00 -15.75
CA ASP A 504 -10.80 -13.82 -16.41
C ASP A 504 -10.71 -12.55 -17.28
N ARG A 505 -11.87 -11.99 -17.67
CA ARG A 505 -11.96 -10.67 -18.34
C ARG A 505 -12.01 -9.52 -17.34
N LEU A 506 -11.81 -9.80 -16.04
CA LEU A 506 -11.83 -8.86 -14.93
C LEU A 506 -13.20 -8.21 -14.68
N GLU A 507 -14.26 -8.80 -15.21
CA GLU A 507 -15.64 -8.31 -15.11
C GLU A 507 -16.44 -9.15 -14.09
N SER A 508 -17.24 -8.48 -13.26
CA SER A 508 -18.18 -9.12 -12.34
C SER A 508 -19.30 -9.84 -13.08
N PRO A 509 -19.89 -10.92 -12.53
CA PRO A 509 -21.12 -11.52 -13.04
C PRO A 509 -22.28 -10.53 -13.22
N ALA A 510 -22.26 -9.41 -12.48
CA ALA A 510 -23.23 -8.34 -12.63
C ALA A 510 -23.12 -7.58 -13.97
N GLY A 511 -22.07 -7.79 -14.77
CA GLY A 511 -21.87 -7.17 -16.08
C GLY A 511 -21.57 -5.67 -16.01
N ALA A 512 -20.69 -5.19 -16.91
CA ALA A 512 -20.20 -3.81 -17.01
C ALA A 512 -19.60 -3.25 -15.70
N LEU A 513 -19.28 -4.11 -14.74
CA LEU A 513 -18.72 -3.77 -13.44
C LEU A 513 -17.37 -4.47 -13.28
N PHE A 514 -16.32 -3.71 -12.98
CA PHE A 514 -14.94 -4.19 -12.95
C PHE A 514 -14.35 -4.01 -11.53
N PRO A 515 -14.45 -5.02 -10.66
CA PRO A 515 -13.80 -4.99 -9.35
C PRO A 515 -12.29 -4.85 -9.47
N CYS A 516 -11.69 -3.90 -8.75
CA CYS A 516 -10.29 -3.53 -8.94
C CYS A 516 -9.56 -3.25 -7.61
N GLY A 517 -8.28 -3.63 -7.55
CA GLY A 517 -7.39 -3.28 -6.45
C GLY A 517 -7.71 -3.99 -5.13
N GLU A 518 -7.30 -3.36 -4.03
CA GLU A 518 -7.29 -4.00 -2.71
C GLU A 518 -8.69 -4.20 -2.13
N GLY A 519 -9.61 -3.24 -2.34
CA GLY A 519 -11.00 -3.36 -1.90
C GLY A 519 -11.71 -4.57 -2.47
N ALA A 520 -11.49 -4.86 -3.76
CA ALA A 520 -12.00 -6.05 -4.42
C ALA A 520 -11.24 -7.35 -4.04
N GLY A 521 -10.12 -7.24 -3.32
CA GLY A 521 -9.31 -8.35 -2.85
C GLY A 521 -8.20 -8.81 -3.81
N TYR A 522 -7.95 -8.11 -4.93
CA TYR A 522 -6.98 -8.53 -5.96
C TYR A 522 -5.59 -7.88 -5.87
N ALA A 523 -5.38 -7.02 -4.87
CA ALA A 523 -4.10 -6.39 -4.58
C ALA A 523 -3.87 -6.34 -3.06
N GLY A 524 -2.64 -6.02 -2.63
CA GLY A 524 -2.26 -5.93 -1.21
C GLY A 524 -1.20 -4.86 -0.93
N GLY A 525 -1.21 -3.78 -1.72
CA GLY A 525 -0.28 -2.66 -1.61
C GLY A 525 -0.24 -1.80 -2.87
N ILE A 526 0.34 -0.61 -2.75
CA ILE A 526 0.35 0.46 -3.79
C ILE A 526 0.71 -0.08 -5.17
N MET A 527 1.83 -0.80 -5.27
CA MET A 527 2.35 -1.30 -6.53
C MET A 527 1.41 -2.31 -7.19
N SER A 528 0.95 -3.31 -6.44
CA SER A 528 0.00 -4.32 -6.94
C SER A 528 -1.36 -3.72 -7.31
N ALA A 529 -1.82 -2.71 -6.57
CA ALA A 529 -3.08 -2.03 -6.85
C ALA A 529 -2.99 -1.19 -8.12
N ALA A 530 -1.91 -0.43 -8.31
CA ALA A 530 -1.64 0.30 -9.54
C ALA A 530 -1.57 -0.62 -10.77
N MET A 531 -0.85 -1.75 -10.64
CA MET A 531 -0.77 -2.75 -11.72
C MET A 531 -2.14 -3.38 -12.04
N ASP A 532 -2.97 -3.66 -11.02
CA ASP A 532 -4.33 -4.14 -11.24
C ASP A 532 -5.21 -3.08 -11.92
N GLY A 533 -5.02 -1.80 -11.58
CA GLY A 533 -5.63 -0.66 -12.26
C GLY A 533 -5.30 -0.61 -13.76
N ILE A 534 -4.04 -0.81 -14.13
CA ILE A 534 -3.63 -0.93 -15.54
C ILE A 534 -4.34 -2.11 -16.22
N ARG A 535 -4.34 -3.29 -15.60
CA ARG A 535 -5.01 -4.49 -16.15
C ARG A 535 -6.51 -4.28 -16.35
N VAL A 536 -7.18 -3.61 -15.42
CA VAL A 536 -8.60 -3.31 -15.53
C VAL A 536 -8.87 -2.29 -16.62
N ALA A 537 -8.02 -1.26 -16.77
CA ALA A 537 -8.12 -0.32 -17.91
C ALA A 537 -8.03 -1.05 -19.26
N GLU A 538 -7.11 -2.02 -19.39
CA GLU A 538 -6.99 -2.86 -20.58
C GLU A 538 -8.27 -3.67 -20.84
N ALA A 539 -8.84 -4.26 -19.79
CA ALA A 539 -10.09 -5.02 -19.89
C ALA A 539 -11.29 -4.16 -20.28
N VAL A 540 -11.41 -2.96 -19.70
CA VAL A 540 -12.43 -1.96 -20.06
C VAL A 540 -12.29 -1.56 -21.53
N ALA A 541 -11.07 -1.28 -22.00
CA ALA A 541 -10.83 -0.94 -23.39
C ALA A 541 -11.26 -2.07 -24.36
N LEU A 542 -10.96 -3.33 -24.00
CA LEU A 542 -11.33 -4.50 -24.81
C LEU A 542 -12.83 -4.81 -24.78
N SER A 543 -13.53 -4.53 -23.67
CA SER A 543 -14.98 -4.76 -23.57
C SER A 543 -15.77 -3.76 -24.40
N CYS A 544 -15.37 -2.48 -24.40
CA CYS A 544 -15.95 -1.44 -25.25
C CYS A 544 -15.83 -1.77 -26.74
N SER A 545 -14.77 -2.48 -27.16
CA SER A 545 -14.56 -2.91 -28.55
C SER A 545 -15.46 -4.09 -28.98
N GLN A 546 -15.95 -4.93 -28.06
CA GLN A 546 -16.74 -6.13 -28.38
C GLN A 546 -18.24 -5.88 -28.51
N ALA A 547 -18.79 -4.81 -27.92
CA ALA A 547 -20.21 -4.45 -28.00
C ALA A 547 -20.68 -3.98 -29.41
N VAL A 548 -19.84 -4.12 -30.43
CA VAL A 548 -20.04 -3.61 -31.80
C VAL A 548 -20.00 -4.73 -32.87
N ARG A 549 -20.17 -6.00 -32.46
CA ARG A 549 -20.37 -7.11 -33.41
C ARG A 549 -21.75 -7.73 -33.30
#